data_AF-A0A938ZCT1-F1
#
_entry.id   AF-A0A938ZCT1-F1
#
_cell.length_a   1.000
_cell.length_b   1.000
_cell.length_c   1.000
_cell.angle_alpha   90.00
_cell.angle_beta   90.00
_cell.angle_gamma   90.00
#
_symmetry.space_group_name_H-M   'P 1'
#
loop_
_entity.id
_entity.type
_entity.pdbx_description
1 polymer ?
#
loop_
_entity_poly.entity_id
_entity_poly.type
_entity_poly.pdbx_seq_one_letter_code
_entity_poly.pdbx_strand_id
1 'polypeptide(L)' 'MNCKELRALTGLSQKKFGDLYSIPLRTIQNWEQGTNEAPEYVLLLLERAVREDFKTE' A
#
# COMPACT_ATOMS: atom_id res chain seq x y z
N MET A 1 -5.90 -9.11 0.08
CA MET A 1 -4.50 -8.65 0.16
C MET A 1 -4.37 -7.65 1.28
N ASN A 2 -3.28 -7.70 2.05
CA ASN A 2 -2.96 -6.66 3.03
C ASN A 2 -2.02 -5.59 2.42
N CYS A 3 -1.83 -4.47 3.12
CA CYS A 3 -0.99 -3.37 2.64
C CYS A 3 0.46 -3.81 2.33
N LYS A 4 1.00 -4.77 3.10
CA LYS A 4 2.38 -5.28 2.93
C LYS A 4 2.53 -6.04 1.61
N GLU A 5 1.56 -6.87 1.27
CA GLU A 5 1.51 -7.61 0.01
C GLU A 5 1.39 -6.65 -1.17
N LEU A 6 0.50 -5.65 -1.10
CA LEU A 6 0.34 -4.63 -2.14
C LEU A 6 1.63 -3.86 -2.38
N ARG A 7 2.31 -3.41 -1.31
CA ARG A 7 3.60 -2.75 -1.46
C ARG A 7 4.65 -3.68 -2.05
N ALA A 8 4.68 -4.95 -1.67
CA ALA A 8 5.65 -5.91 -2.19
C ALA A 8 5.54 -6.07 -3.72
N LEU A 9 4.33 -5.98 -4.29
CA LEU A 9 4.13 -6.01 -5.75
C LEU A 9 4.79 -4.82 -6.47
N THR A 10 4.86 -3.66 -5.82
CA THR A 10 5.48 -2.45 -6.40
C THR A 10 7.02 -2.46 -6.33
N GLY A 11 7.63 -3.31 -5.50
CA GLY A 11 9.06 -3.26 -5.19
C GLY A 11 9.52 -2.02 -4.42
N LEU A 12 8.59 -1.16 -3.95
CA LEU A 12 8.92 0.07 -3.25
C LEU A 12 9.20 -0.14 -1.75
N SER A 13 10.04 0.74 -1.19
CA SER A 13 10.18 0.89 0.26
C SER A 13 8.91 1.50 0.86
N GLN A 14 8.67 1.30 2.16
CA GLN A 14 7.49 1.86 2.86
C GLN A 14 7.37 3.38 2.66
N LYS A 15 8.50 4.10 2.70
CA LYS A 15 8.54 5.55 2.47
C LYS A 15 8.10 5.90 1.05
N LYS A 16 8.68 5.25 0.04
CA LYS A 16 8.34 5.53 -1.37
C LYS A 16 6.87 5.18 -1.69
N PHE A 17 6.37 4.10 -1.12
CA PHE A 17 4.97 3.68 -1.27
C PHE A 17 4.01 4.69 -0.62
N GLY A 18 4.32 5.15 0.60
CA GLY A 18 3.57 6.21 1.26
C GLY A 18 3.60 7.52 0.48
N ASP A 19 4.77 7.93 -0.01
CA ASP A 19 4.93 9.15 -0.82
C ASP A 19 4.12 9.06 -2.13
N LEU A 20 4.08 7.88 -2.78
CA LEU A 20 3.32 7.67 -4.02
C LEU A 20 1.80 7.80 -3.83
N TYR A 21 1.26 7.18 -2.77
CA TYR A 21 -0.19 7.20 -2.51
C TYR A 21 -0.63 8.31 -1.55
N SER A 22 0.27 9.23 -1.20
CA SER A 22 0.03 10.30 -0.21
C SER A 22 -0.44 9.76 1.15
N ILE A 23 0.10 8.63 1.57
CA ILE A 23 -0.18 7.99 2.86
C ILE A 23 1.02 8.20 3.79
N PRO A 24 0.82 8.75 5.00
CA PRO A 24 1.92 8.93 5.95
C PRO A 24 2.64 7.61 6.23
N LEU A 25 3.98 7.66 6.29
CA LEU A 25 4.82 6.49 6.56
C LEU A 25 4.37 5.71 7.81
N ARG A 26 3.99 6.43 8.87
CA ARG A 26 3.52 5.83 10.12
C ARG A 26 2.23 5.01 9.94
N THR A 27 1.35 5.44 9.04
CA THR A 27 0.12 4.71 8.69
C THR A 27 0.44 3.40 7.98
N ILE A 28 1.35 3.43 6.99
CA ILE A 28 1.84 2.22 6.33
C ILE A 28 2.49 1.27 7.33
N GLN A 29 3.33 1.77 8.24
CA GLN A 29 3.95 0.96 9.28
C GLN A 29 2.92 0.30 10.20
N ASN A 30 1.93 1.06 10.68
CA ASN A 30 0.87 0.53 11.53
C ASN A 30 0.04 -0.56 10.82
N TRP A 31 -0.28 -0.36 9.54
CA TRP A 31 -0.99 -1.33 8.71
C TRP A 31 -0.18 -2.60 8.47
N GLU A 32 1.12 -2.48 8.21
CA GLU A 32 1.99 -3.64 7.99
C GLU A 32 2.35 -4.39 9.28
N GLN A 33 2.35 -3.71 10.43
CA GLN A 33 2.60 -4.29 11.75
C GLN A 33 1.35 -4.89 12.40
N GLY A 34 0.15 -4.67 11.83
CA GLY A 34 -1.12 -5.13 12.39
C GLY A 34 -1.53 -4.39 13.67
N THR A 35 -0.92 -3.24 13.98
CA THR A 35 -1.33 -2.40 15.12
C THR A 35 -2.63 -1.66 14.83
N ASN A 36 -2.89 -1.37 13.54
CA ASN A 36 -4.17 -0.91 13.05
C ASN A 36 -4.39 -1.54 11.68
N GLU A 37 -5.61 -1.97 11.35
CA GLU A 37 -5.91 -2.51 10.03
C GLU A 37 -6.32 -1.38 9.09
N ALA A 38 -5.86 -1.46 7.85
CA ALA A 38 -6.34 -0.56 6.80
C ALA A 38 -7.83 -0.86 6.58
N PRO A 39 -8.70 0.16 6.50
CA PRO A 39 -10.10 -0.08 6.14
C PRO A 39 -10.19 -0.81 4.80
N GLU A 40 -11.13 -1.75 4.69
CA GLU A 40 -11.25 -2.61 3.51
C GLU A 40 -11.36 -1.81 2.20
N TYR A 41 -12.14 -0.72 2.21
CA TYR A 41 -12.28 0.15 1.03
C TYR A 41 -10.95 0.80 0.61
N VAL A 42 -10.06 1.11 1.56
CA VAL A 42 -8.74 1.68 1.26
C VAL A 42 -7.85 0.64 0.59
N LEU A 43 -7.89 -0.62 1.06
CA LEU A 43 -7.15 -1.71 0.45
C LEU A 43 -7.62 -1.99 -0.98
N LEU A 44 -8.94 -1.96 -1.24
CA LEU A 44 -9.49 -2.14 -2.59
C LEU A 44 -9.06 -1.01 -3.54
N LEU A 45 -9.08 0.24 -3.06
CA LEU A 45 -8.63 1.39 -3.86
C LEU A 45 -7.13 1.33 -4.13
N LEU A 46 -6.32 1.00 -3.12
CA LEU A 46 -4.87 0.83 -3.27
C LEU A 46 -4.53 -0.31 -4.20
N GLU A 47 -5.23 -1.45 -4.11
CA GLU A 47 -5.00 -2.58 -5.02
C GLU A 47 -5.24 -2.17 -6.47
N ARG A 48 -6.35 -1.48 -6.74
CA ARG A 48 -6.65 -0.99 -8.07
C ARG A 48 -5.59 -0.02 -8.57
N ALA A 49 -5.20 0.96 -7.74
CA ALA A 49 -4.20 1.95 -8.11
C ALA A 49 -2.83 1.30 -8.38
N VAL A 50 -2.37 0.41 -7.50
CA VAL A 50 -1.13 -0.36 -7.69
C VAL A 50 -1.16 -1.16 -8.99
N ARG A 51 -2.28 -1.83 -9.30
CA ARG A 51 -2.41 -2.57 -10.56
C ARG A 51 -2.40 -1.65 -11.77
N GLU A 52 -3.00 -0.47 -11.70
CA GLU A 52 -3.01 0.51 -12.79
C GLU A 52 -1.61 1.13 -13.01
N ASP A 53 -0.91 1.49 -11.93
CA ASP A 53 0.41 2.13 -11.96
C ASP A 53 1.54 1.18 -12.37
N PHE A 54 1.45 -0.10 -11.98
CA PHE A 54 2.48 -1.12 -12.19
C PHE A 54 2.02 -2.22 -13.18
N LYS A 55 1.09 -1.89 -14.08
CA LYS A 55 0.73 -2.77 -15.21
C LYS A 55 2.00 -3.14 -15.98
N THR A 56 2.45 -4.38 -15.83
CA THR A 56 3.34 -5.02 -16.78
C THR A 56 2.51 -5.31 -18.04
N GLU A 57 2.82 -4.60 -19.13
CA GLU A 57 2.57 -5.09 -20.49
C GLU A 57 3.27 -6.44 -20.72
#